data_AF-A0A943BBN0-F1
#
_entry.id   AF-A0A943BBN0-F1
#
_cell.length_a   1.000
_cell.length_b   1.000
_cell.length_c   1.000
_cell.angle_alpha   90.00
_cell.angle_beta   90.00
_cell.angle_gamma   90.00
#
_symmetry.space_group_name_H-M   'P 1'
#
loop_
_entity.id
_entity.type
_entity.pdbx_description
1 polymer ?
#
loop_
_entity_poly.entity_id
_entity_poly.type
_entity_poly.pdbx_seq_one_letter_code
_entity_poly.pdbx_strand_id
1 'polypeptide(L)'
;METIIKKTGTNELEKEVIRQAGEILEDGGLVAFPTETVYGLGANALDEEAARKTYEAKGRPSDNPLIIHIADIEALDEIVKEIPPAAHCLAKRFWPGPLTMIFEKSEIVPYGTTGGLDTVAVRMPANDTARALIRAAGGYVSAPSANTSGRPSPTEASHVADDLNGKIDMILDGGSVQIGVESTIVDMTVVPPMILRPGAVTKEMLEEVIGEVAVDQTLLSDQSKEAPKAPGMKYRHYAPKARLTIVEGEILDVVKAIRQLTYDKIRLGKGVGIIASNETQKDYTYGIVKPIGTRENEATVAKNLYRILREFDEEEVEYIYSEAFETDGIGTAVMNRLMKAAGHQIIPASEIVKLQKFRKIIFVSDSDNSRGPMAAELLRSQPLKQEYEISSRGLVVLFPEPANQKAEAIMKSKQLTLEKHQAEAFDAEVLTDETLVLTMSEELKNKILAECEKCENIYTLKEFTGGEGDVTSPYGQPLASYGETFEELADLIGKLAEKLNKEAEEK
;
A
#
# COMPACT_ATOMS: atom_id res chain seq x y z
N MET A 1 -7.42 -17.28 29.42
CA MET A 1 -6.94 -18.59 28.93
C MET A 1 -5.58 -18.36 28.28
N GLU A 2 -4.66 -19.33 28.32
CA GLU A 2 -3.40 -19.24 27.57
C GLU A 2 -3.57 -19.95 26.22
N THR A 3 -3.27 -19.27 25.12
CA THR A 3 -3.40 -19.85 23.76
C THR A 3 -2.20 -20.74 23.45
N ILE A 4 -2.46 -21.96 22.99
CA ILE A 4 -1.41 -22.92 22.62
C ILE A 4 -0.91 -22.58 21.21
N ILE A 5 0.39 -22.35 21.03
CA ILE A 5 0.99 -22.14 19.70
C ILE A 5 1.86 -23.35 19.34
N LYS A 6 1.57 -24.00 18.21
CA LYS A 6 2.32 -25.17 17.72
C LYS A 6 2.68 -25.00 16.26
N LYS A 7 3.95 -25.23 15.93
CA LYS A 7 4.41 -25.31 14.54
C LYS A 7 3.92 -26.60 13.88
N THR A 8 3.47 -26.48 12.63
CA THR A 8 3.10 -27.62 11.78
C THR A 8 4.19 -27.87 10.73
N GLY A 9 4.27 -29.11 10.22
CA GLY A 9 5.35 -29.58 9.33
C GLY A 9 5.37 -31.11 9.23
N THR A 10 6.06 -31.70 8.26
CA THR A 10 5.78 -33.06 7.73
C THR A 10 6.19 -34.28 8.58
N ASN A 11 6.15 -34.23 9.91
CA ASN A 11 6.61 -35.33 10.80
C ASN A 11 5.48 -35.91 11.69
N GLU A 12 5.77 -37.01 12.40
CA GLU A 12 4.79 -37.65 13.32
C GLU A 12 4.29 -36.71 14.43
N LEU A 13 5.07 -35.68 14.79
CA LEU A 13 4.66 -34.65 15.76
C LEU A 13 3.50 -33.80 15.22
N GLU A 14 3.39 -33.60 13.90
CA GLU A 14 2.25 -32.90 13.29
C GLU A 14 0.95 -33.69 13.41
N LYS A 15 0.97 -35.03 13.29
CA LYS A 15 -0.25 -35.83 13.44
C LYS A 15 -0.87 -35.68 14.82
N GLU A 16 -0.06 -35.68 15.87
CA GLU A 16 -0.53 -35.49 17.24
C GLU A 16 -1.04 -34.06 17.48
N VAL A 17 -0.33 -33.06 16.94
CA VAL A 17 -0.78 -31.66 16.99
C VAL A 17 -2.12 -31.48 16.29
N ILE A 18 -2.30 -32.10 15.12
CA ILE A 18 -3.55 -32.03 14.36
C ILE A 18 -4.68 -32.77 15.07
N ARG A 19 -4.40 -33.94 15.67
CA ARG A 19 -5.37 -34.69 16.48
C ARG A 19 -5.85 -33.84 17.66
N GLN A 20 -4.93 -33.25 18.41
CA GLN A 20 -5.25 -32.36 19.52
C GLN A 20 -6.09 -31.16 19.06
N ALA A 21 -5.73 -30.54 17.94
CA ALA A 21 -6.48 -29.43 17.38
C ALA A 21 -7.90 -29.85 16.92
N GLY A 22 -8.05 -31.06 16.37
CA GLY A 22 -9.35 -31.64 16.04
C GLY A 22 -10.24 -31.83 17.27
N GLU A 23 -9.71 -32.42 18.34
CA GLU A 23 -10.43 -32.60 19.61
C GLU A 23 -10.91 -31.26 20.19
N ILE A 24 -10.06 -30.22 20.14
CA ILE A 24 -10.45 -28.87 20.58
C ILE A 24 -11.67 -28.37 19.79
N LEU A 25 -11.70 -28.58 18.46
CA LEU A 25 -12.83 -28.15 17.63
C LEU A 25 -14.09 -28.99 17.90
N GLU A 26 -13.96 -30.30 18.09
CA GLU A 26 -15.07 -31.19 18.45
C GLU A 26 -15.70 -30.83 19.80
N ASP A 27 -14.88 -30.42 20.77
CA ASP A 27 -15.31 -29.92 22.09
C ASP A 27 -15.86 -28.48 22.05
N GLY A 28 -16.01 -27.89 20.86
CA GLY A 28 -16.57 -26.55 20.64
C GLY A 28 -15.59 -25.41 20.97
N GLY A 29 -14.28 -25.68 21.02
CA GLY A 29 -13.21 -24.70 21.09
C GLY A 29 -12.87 -24.07 19.74
N LEU A 30 -11.86 -23.21 19.74
CA LEU A 30 -11.43 -22.41 18.59
C LEU A 30 -9.95 -22.65 18.25
N VAL A 31 -9.68 -22.97 16.98
CA VAL A 31 -8.31 -23.20 16.49
C VAL A 31 -8.04 -22.34 15.28
N ALA A 32 -7.01 -21.50 15.33
CA ALA A 32 -6.52 -20.82 14.15
C ALA A 32 -5.57 -21.71 13.34
N PHE A 33 -5.73 -21.73 12.02
CA PHE A 33 -4.96 -22.60 11.13
C PHE A 33 -4.62 -21.95 9.79
N PRO A 34 -3.51 -22.33 9.14
CA PRO A 34 -3.10 -21.78 7.85
C PRO A 34 -3.96 -22.32 6.71
N THR A 35 -4.18 -21.50 5.69
CA THR A 35 -4.65 -21.96 4.36
C THR A 35 -3.69 -21.44 3.29
N GLU A 36 -3.94 -21.76 2.01
CA GLU A 36 -3.21 -21.13 0.90
C GLU A 36 -3.53 -19.63 0.74
N THR A 37 -4.66 -19.17 1.28
CA THR A 37 -5.14 -17.78 1.17
C THR A 37 -4.73 -16.89 2.34
N VAL A 38 -5.33 -17.09 3.51
CA VAL A 38 -5.11 -16.39 4.78
C VAL A 38 -5.31 -17.39 5.92
N TYR A 39 -4.87 -17.08 7.14
CA TYR A 39 -5.18 -17.90 8.30
C TYR A 39 -6.67 -17.82 8.64
N GLY A 40 -7.29 -18.96 8.92
CA GLY A 40 -8.69 -19.09 9.30
C GLY A 40 -8.83 -19.35 10.81
N LEU A 41 -9.90 -18.83 11.43
CA LEU A 41 -10.27 -19.15 12.81
C LEU A 41 -11.34 -20.25 12.80
N GLY A 42 -10.92 -21.49 12.99
CA GLY A 42 -11.78 -22.67 12.95
C GLY A 42 -12.65 -22.83 14.18
N ALA A 43 -13.88 -23.27 13.93
CA ALA A 43 -14.86 -23.75 14.90
C ALA A 43 -15.68 -24.87 14.25
N ASN A 44 -16.28 -25.77 15.03
CA ASN A 44 -17.22 -26.76 14.51
C ASN A 44 -18.38 -26.06 13.78
N ALA A 45 -18.57 -26.35 12.49
CA ALA A 45 -19.56 -25.67 11.67
C ALA A 45 -21.01 -26.05 11.99
N LEU A 46 -21.21 -27.20 12.62
CA LEU A 46 -22.53 -27.77 12.93
C LEU A 46 -22.95 -27.48 14.38
N ASP A 47 -22.12 -26.77 15.15
CA ASP A 47 -22.40 -26.32 16.51
C ASP A 47 -22.64 -24.80 16.54
N GLU A 48 -23.87 -24.41 16.87
CA GLU A 48 -24.28 -23.01 16.95
C GLU A 48 -23.53 -22.24 18.06
N GLU A 49 -23.16 -22.90 19.15
CA GLU A 49 -22.40 -22.26 20.23
C GLU A 49 -20.94 -22.02 19.83
N ALA A 50 -20.35 -22.91 19.03
CA ALA A 50 -19.02 -22.72 18.46
C ALA A 50 -19.00 -21.54 17.46
N ALA A 51 -20.05 -21.37 16.66
CA ALA A 51 -20.23 -20.19 15.82
C ALA A 51 -20.30 -18.90 16.67
N ARG A 52 -21.07 -18.91 17.77
CA ARG A 52 -21.17 -17.78 18.71
C ARG A 52 -19.81 -17.38 19.28
N LYS A 53 -18.99 -18.34 19.72
CA LYS A 53 -17.62 -18.10 20.21
C LYS A 53 -16.72 -17.48 19.14
N THR A 54 -16.86 -17.88 17.88
CA THR A 54 -16.13 -17.28 16.75
C THR A 54 -16.45 -15.81 16.58
N TYR A 55 -17.73 -15.43 16.66
CA TYR A 55 -18.16 -14.03 16.60
C TYR A 55 -17.62 -13.22 17.78
N GLU A 56 -17.72 -13.77 18.99
CA GLU A 56 -17.24 -13.14 20.22
C GLU A 56 -15.73 -12.89 20.21
N ALA A 57 -14.92 -13.91 19.90
CA ALA A 57 -13.46 -13.80 19.89
C ALA A 57 -12.96 -12.74 18.91
N LYS A 58 -13.65 -12.56 17.78
CA LYS A 58 -13.31 -11.59 16.73
C LYS A 58 -13.92 -10.21 16.95
N GLY A 59 -14.92 -10.06 17.82
CA GLY A 59 -15.79 -8.88 17.83
C GLY A 59 -16.51 -8.68 16.48
N ARG A 60 -16.91 -9.77 15.83
CA ARG A 60 -17.54 -9.77 14.50
C ARG A 60 -19.08 -9.72 14.66
N PRO A 61 -19.79 -8.91 13.87
CA PRO A 61 -21.26 -8.95 13.82
C PRO A 61 -21.79 -10.35 13.45
N SER A 62 -22.81 -10.82 14.16
CA SER A 62 -23.38 -12.16 13.99
C SER A 62 -24.20 -12.32 12.70
N ASP A 63 -24.55 -11.22 12.03
CA ASP A 63 -25.23 -11.21 10.72
C ASP A 63 -24.25 -11.40 9.54
N ASN A 64 -22.95 -11.56 9.82
CA ASN A 64 -21.94 -11.79 8.79
C ASN A 64 -21.61 -13.30 8.70
N PRO A 65 -22.03 -14.00 7.64
CA PRO A 65 -21.95 -15.46 7.56
C PRO A 65 -20.50 -15.99 7.69
N LEU A 66 -20.37 -17.25 8.09
CA LEU A 66 -19.09 -17.98 8.12
C LEU A 66 -18.96 -18.90 6.91
N ILE A 67 -17.73 -19.17 6.47
CA ILE A 67 -17.45 -20.13 5.39
C ILE A 67 -17.16 -21.49 6.00
N ILE A 68 -17.93 -22.51 5.62
CA ILE A 68 -17.65 -23.90 6.00
C ILE A 68 -16.53 -24.43 5.11
N HIS A 69 -15.49 -24.94 5.75
CA HIS A 69 -14.39 -25.63 5.10
C HIS A 69 -14.59 -27.14 5.22
N ILE A 70 -14.51 -27.83 4.09
CA ILE A 70 -14.56 -29.29 3.97
C ILE A 70 -13.20 -29.81 3.47
N ALA A 71 -12.89 -31.07 3.73
CA ALA A 71 -11.66 -31.72 3.26
C ALA A 71 -11.86 -32.66 2.07
N ASP A 72 -13.09 -33.19 1.94
CA ASP A 72 -13.49 -34.21 0.99
C ASP A 72 -14.81 -33.74 0.32
N ILE A 73 -14.95 -33.94 -0.98
CA ILE A 73 -16.03 -33.33 -1.77
C ILE A 73 -17.41 -33.91 -1.41
N GLU A 74 -17.43 -35.18 -0.98
CA GLU A 74 -18.62 -35.91 -0.56
C GLU A 74 -19.27 -35.27 0.67
N ALA A 75 -18.51 -34.54 1.48
CA ALA A 75 -19.05 -33.82 2.64
C ALA A 75 -20.03 -32.72 2.22
N LEU A 76 -19.95 -32.20 0.99
CA LEU A 76 -20.83 -31.17 0.47
C LEU A 76 -22.30 -31.63 0.46
N ASP A 77 -22.55 -32.90 0.12
CA ASP A 77 -23.89 -33.47 -0.07
C ASP A 77 -24.77 -33.36 1.20
N GLU A 78 -24.15 -33.38 2.39
CA GLU A 78 -24.86 -33.32 3.67
C GLU A 78 -25.25 -31.89 4.07
N ILE A 79 -24.51 -30.87 3.63
CA ILE A 79 -24.65 -29.48 4.10
C ILE A 79 -25.40 -28.56 3.13
N VAL A 80 -25.73 -29.04 1.93
CA VAL A 80 -26.48 -28.28 0.91
C VAL A 80 -27.71 -29.03 0.42
N LYS A 81 -28.73 -28.33 -0.08
CA LYS A 81 -29.95 -28.95 -0.62
C LYS A 81 -29.76 -29.53 -2.02
N GLU A 82 -29.03 -28.83 -2.87
CA GLU A 82 -28.79 -29.20 -4.26
C GLU A 82 -27.44 -28.63 -4.72
N ILE A 83 -26.71 -29.40 -5.52
CA ILE A 83 -25.45 -28.98 -6.15
C ILE A 83 -25.71 -28.79 -7.65
N PRO A 84 -25.73 -27.54 -8.16
CA PRO A 84 -25.92 -27.30 -9.58
C PRO A 84 -24.81 -27.95 -10.44
N PRO A 85 -25.09 -28.38 -11.68
CA PRO A 85 -24.06 -28.95 -12.57
C PRO A 85 -22.84 -28.05 -12.78
N ALA A 86 -23.05 -26.73 -12.88
CA ALA A 86 -21.97 -25.75 -12.96
C ALA A 86 -21.04 -25.78 -11.73
N ALA A 87 -21.60 -25.99 -10.53
CA ALA A 87 -20.81 -26.09 -9.30
C ALA A 87 -19.92 -27.35 -9.29
N HIS A 88 -20.39 -28.48 -9.83
CA HIS A 88 -19.54 -29.67 -10.01
C HIS A 88 -18.36 -29.41 -10.96
N CYS A 89 -18.59 -28.68 -12.07
CA CYS A 89 -17.53 -28.30 -12.99
C CYS A 89 -16.47 -27.41 -12.31
N LEU A 90 -16.94 -26.40 -11.55
CA LEU A 90 -16.05 -25.51 -10.78
C LEU A 90 -15.29 -26.26 -9.69
N ALA A 91 -15.95 -27.10 -8.90
CA ALA A 91 -15.31 -27.91 -7.86
C ALA A 91 -14.22 -28.81 -8.47
N LYS A 92 -14.51 -29.50 -9.57
CA LYS A 92 -13.53 -30.35 -10.26
C LYS A 92 -12.29 -29.58 -10.71
N ARG A 93 -12.45 -28.30 -11.07
CA ARG A 93 -11.36 -27.47 -11.60
C ARG A 93 -10.57 -26.74 -10.51
N PHE A 94 -11.25 -26.25 -9.49
CA PHE A 94 -10.71 -25.28 -8.52
C PHE A 94 -10.70 -25.78 -7.08
N TRP A 95 -11.27 -26.95 -6.77
CA TRP A 95 -11.14 -27.59 -5.47
C TRP A 95 -10.18 -28.79 -5.51
N PRO A 96 -9.29 -28.93 -4.51
CA PRO A 96 -9.05 -27.99 -3.42
C PRO A 96 -8.40 -26.69 -3.93
N GLY A 97 -8.79 -25.54 -3.38
CA GLY A 97 -8.26 -24.25 -3.81
C GLY A 97 -9.04 -23.01 -3.32
N PRO A 98 -8.66 -21.82 -3.84
CA PRO A 98 -9.12 -20.53 -3.36
C PRO A 98 -10.47 -20.09 -3.95
N LEU A 99 -11.39 -21.05 -4.16
CA LEU A 99 -12.76 -20.80 -4.58
C LEU A 99 -13.73 -21.16 -3.45
N THR A 100 -14.66 -20.25 -3.17
CA THR A 100 -15.79 -20.46 -2.28
C THR A 100 -17.07 -20.37 -3.11
N MET A 101 -17.97 -21.33 -2.94
CA MET A 101 -19.28 -21.36 -3.62
C MET A 101 -20.39 -21.27 -2.58
N ILE A 102 -21.43 -20.50 -2.89
CA ILE A 102 -22.62 -20.36 -2.03
C ILE A 102 -23.74 -21.21 -2.59
N PHE A 103 -24.39 -21.97 -1.70
CA PHE A 103 -25.50 -22.86 -2.00
C PHE A 103 -26.67 -22.61 -1.05
N GLU A 104 -27.85 -23.12 -1.40
CA GLU A 104 -28.95 -23.28 -0.44
C GLU A 104 -28.55 -24.31 0.63
N LYS A 105 -28.59 -23.93 1.91
CA LYS A 105 -28.15 -24.78 3.02
C LYS A 105 -29.14 -25.90 3.29
N SER A 106 -28.65 -27.05 3.76
CA SER A 106 -29.51 -28.09 4.37
C SER A 106 -29.86 -27.74 5.83
N GLU A 107 -30.72 -28.54 6.45
CA GLU A 107 -31.16 -28.32 7.85
C GLU A 107 -30.06 -28.61 8.88
N ILE A 108 -29.01 -29.37 8.52
CA ILE A 108 -27.92 -29.68 9.45
C ILE A 108 -27.06 -28.46 9.76
N VAL A 109 -27.04 -27.46 8.87
CA VAL A 109 -26.26 -26.23 9.05
C VAL A 109 -27.05 -25.24 9.92
N PRO A 110 -26.55 -24.87 11.11
CA PRO A 110 -27.23 -23.93 12.00
C PRO A 110 -27.31 -22.52 11.40
N TYR A 111 -28.37 -21.78 11.74
CA TYR A 111 -28.50 -20.39 11.35
C TYR A 111 -27.43 -19.48 11.98
N GLY A 112 -26.92 -19.84 13.17
CA GLY A 112 -25.74 -19.18 13.74
C GLY A 112 -24.51 -19.21 12.82
N THR A 113 -24.31 -20.29 12.06
CA THR A 113 -23.18 -20.42 11.12
C THR A 113 -23.40 -19.57 9.86
N THR A 114 -24.63 -19.47 9.38
CA THR A 114 -24.99 -18.73 8.16
C THR A 114 -25.35 -17.26 8.40
N GLY A 115 -25.22 -16.78 9.63
CA GLY A 115 -25.62 -15.41 9.99
C GLY A 115 -27.12 -15.14 9.78
N GLY A 116 -27.95 -16.19 9.90
CA GLY A 116 -29.39 -16.12 9.70
C GLY A 116 -29.85 -16.30 8.24
N LEU A 117 -28.94 -16.60 7.32
CA LEU A 117 -29.28 -16.83 5.90
C LEU A 117 -29.71 -18.27 5.63
N ASP A 118 -30.55 -18.46 4.61
CA ASP A 118 -30.90 -19.78 4.06
C ASP A 118 -29.82 -20.36 3.13
N THR A 119 -28.72 -19.62 2.94
CA THR A 119 -27.59 -20.02 2.12
C THR A 119 -26.33 -20.28 2.97
N VAL A 120 -25.45 -21.14 2.47
CA VAL A 120 -24.18 -21.51 3.10
C VAL A 120 -23.03 -21.34 2.11
N ALA A 121 -21.95 -20.71 2.55
CA ALA A 121 -20.72 -20.58 1.79
C ALA A 121 -19.78 -21.75 2.11
N VAL A 122 -19.34 -22.48 1.09
CA VAL A 122 -18.50 -23.68 1.25
C VAL A 122 -17.20 -23.54 0.48
N ARG A 123 -16.11 -24.08 1.03
CA ARG A 123 -14.78 -24.12 0.40
C ARG A 123 -14.04 -25.41 0.76
N MET A 124 -13.22 -25.89 -0.17
CA MET A 124 -12.25 -26.95 0.09
C MET A 124 -10.82 -26.39 -0.03
N PRO A 125 -10.09 -26.12 1.07
CA PRO A 125 -8.81 -25.40 1.01
C PRO A 125 -7.65 -26.25 0.44
N ALA A 126 -6.79 -25.62 -0.37
CA ALA A 126 -5.56 -26.22 -0.88
C ALA A 126 -4.39 -26.11 0.11
N ASN A 127 -4.60 -26.58 1.34
CA ASN A 127 -3.56 -26.66 2.36
C ASN A 127 -3.66 -27.98 3.13
N ASP A 128 -2.55 -28.71 3.24
CA ASP A 128 -2.52 -30.06 3.82
C ASP A 128 -2.84 -30.05 5.32
N THR A 129 -2.26 -29.09 6.06
CA THR A 129 -2.54 -28.87 7.48
C THR A 129 -4.03 -28.55 7.69
N ALA A 130 -4.61 -27.67 6.88
CA ALA A 130 -6.04 -27.34 6.94
C ALA A 130 -6.93 -28.56 6.70
N ARG A 131 -6.68 -29.33 5.62
CA ARG A 131 -7.49 -30.52 5.32
C ARG A 131 -7.33 -31.62 6.37
N ALA A 132 -6.13 -31.79 6.93
CA ALA A 132 -5.89 -32.74 8.02
C ALA A 132 -6.66 -32.34 9.29
N LEU A 133 -6.64 -31.06 9.66
CA LEU A 133 -7.43 -30.52 10.78
C LEU A 133 -8.93 -30.72 10.55
N ILE A 134 -9.44 -30.38 9.36
CA ILE A 134 -10.86 -30.52 9.03
C ILE A 134 -11.32 -31.98 9.19
N ARG A 135 -10.53 -32.94 8.70
CA ARG A 135 -10.83 -34.38 8.90
C ARG A 135 -10.78 -34.79 10.36
N ALA A 136 -9.81 -34.29 11.12
CA ALA A 136 -9.67 -34.58 12.54
C ALA A 136 -10.79 -33.97 13.40
N ALA A 137 -11.47 -32.93 12.89
CA ALA A 137 -12.57 -32.23 13.56
C ALA A 137 -13.97 -32.70 13.11
N GLY A 138 -14.07 -33.88 12.47
CA GLY A 138 -15.36 -34.43 12.02
C GLY A 138 -15.83 -33.95 10.63
N GLY A 139 -15.00 -33.23 9.87
CA GLY A 139 -15.21 -32.94 8.45
C GLY A 139 -15.77 -31.55 8.10
N TYR A 140 -16.28 -30.80 9.09
CA TYR A 140 -16.95 -29.51 8.87
C TYR A 140 -16.43 -28.42 9.81
N VAL A 141 -15.56 -27.54 9.29
CA VAL A 141 -14.98 -26.45 10.09
C VAL A 141 -15.39 -25.10 9.53
N SER A 142 -16.16 -24.32 10.28
CA SER A 142 -16.44 -22.93 9.91
C SER A 142 -15.21 -22.08 10.21
N ALA A 143 -14.77 -21.26 9.26
CA ALA A 143 -13.57 -20.46 9.44
C ALA A 143 -13.62 -19.11 8.68
N PRO A 144 -13.92 -17.98 9.34
CA PRO A 144 -13.55 -16.66 8.82
C PRO A 144 -12.03 -16.44 8.98
N SER A 145 -11.50 -15.34 8.43
CA SER A 145 -10.11 -14.94 8.63
C SER A 145 -9.77 -14.80 10.13
N ALA A 146 -8.56 -15.15 10.58
CA ALA A 146 -8.19 -15.23 12.01
C ALA A 146 -7.72 -13.89 12.63
N ASN A 147 -8.37 -12.78 12.30
CA ASN A 147 -8.07 -11.44 12.83
C ASN A 147 -9.18 -10.89 13.72
N THR A 148 -8.88 -9.86 14.51
CA THR A 148 -9.93 -9.01 15.10
C THR A 148 -10.68 -8.29 13.97
N SER A 149 -12.01 -8.23 14.05
CA SER A 149 -12.86 -7.67 12.99
C SER A 149 -12.43 -6.25 12.59
N GLY A 150 -12.35 -5.98 11.28
CA GLY A 150 -11.89 -4.70 10.72
C GLY A 150 -10.39 -4.63 10.41
N ARG A 151 -9.54 -5.37 11.13
CA ARG A 151 -8.07 -5.38 10.90
C ARG A 151 -7.69 -6.11 9.59
N PRO A 152 -6.46 -5.90 9.05
CA PRO A 152 -5.93 -6.68 7.93
C PRO A 152 -6.00 -8.19 8.21
N SER A 153 -6.31 -9.00 7.21
CA SER A 153 -6.37 -10.45 7.40
C SER A 153 -4.98 -11.03 7.71
N PRO A 154 -4.89 -12.09 8.52
CA PRO A 154 -3.60 -12.64 8.94
C PRO A 154 -3.03 -13.56 7.86
N THR A 155 -1.81 -13.27 7.43
CA THR A 155 -1.04 -14.09 6.48
C THR A 155 0.06 -14.93 7.12
N GLU A 156 0.23 -14.82 8.45
CA GLU A 156 1.25 -15.49 9.27
C GLU A 156 0.69 -15.75 10.67
N ALA A 157 1.27 -16.70 11.42
CA ALA A 157 0.81 -17.04 12.76
C ALA A 157 1.03 -15.91 13.78
N SER A 158 2.08 -15.10 13.60
CA SER A 158 2.34 -13.88 14.39
C SER A 158 1.15 -12.91 14.33
N HIS A 159 0.64 -12.65 13.13
CA HIS A 159 -0.54 -11.81 12.92
C HIS A 159 -1.79 -12.30 13.68
N VAL A 160 -1.95 -13.62 13.79
CA VAL A 160 -3.04 -14.23 14.56
C VAL A 160 -2.82 -14.04 16.06
N ALA A 161 -1.60 -14.28 16.53
CA ALA A 161 -1.24 -14.11 17.94
C ALA A 161 -1.45 -12.66 18.40
N ASP A 162 -1.07 -11.68 17.57
CA ASP A 162 -1.26 -10.26 17.89
C ASP A 162 -2.72 -9.88 18.13
N ASP A 163 -3.65 -10.55 17.44
CA ASP A 163 -5.08 -10.22 17.49
C ASP A 163 -5.87 -11.07 18.49
N LEU A 164 -5.53 -12.36 18.60
CA LEU A 164 -6.38 -13.39 19.21
C LEU A 164 -5.71 -14.16 20.36
N ASN A 165 -4.45 -13.89 20.69
CA ASN A 165 -3.81 -14.52 21.85
C ASN A 165 -4.61 -14.25 23.14
N GLY A 166 -4.88 -15.32 23.89
CA GLY A 166 -5.70 -15.31 25.10
C GLY A 166 -7.21 -15.37 24.85
N LYS A 167 -7.68 -15.32 23.60
CA LYS A 167 -9.10 -15.40 23.21
C LYS A 167 -9.49 -16.72 22.54
N ILE A 168 -8.51 -17.49 22.06
CA ILE A 168 -8.71 -18.75 21.33
C ILE A 168 -7.84 -19.84 21.94
N ASP A 169 -8.17 -21.10 21.69
CA ASP A 169 -7.52 -22.23 22.32
C ASP A 169 -6.16 -22.55 21.71
N MET A 170 -6.05 -22.50 20.38
CA MET A 170 -4.84 -22.92 19.68
C MET A 170 -4.55 -22.14 18.40
N ILE A 171 -3.27 -21.98 18.07
CA ILE A 171 -2.76 -21.48 16.78
C ILE A 171 -1.82 -22.53 16.20
N LEU A 172 -2.15 -23.02 15.00
CA LEU A 172 -1.27 -23.83 14.17
C LEU A 172 -0.39 -22.91 13.32
N ASP A 173 0.91 -22.87 13.60
CA ASP A 173 1.89 -22.08 12.85
C ASP A 173 2.44 -22.87 11.67
N GLY A 174 1.89 -22.60 10.48
CA GLY A 174 2.35 -23.17 9.21
C GLY A 174 3.19 -22.20 8.38
N GLY A 175 3.72 -21.12 8.97
CA GLY A 175 4.46 -20.08 8.26
C GLY A 175 3.58 -19.16 7.40
N SER A 176 4.21 -18.43 6.47
CA SER A 176 3.51 -17.46 5.62
C SER A 176 2.67 -18.14 4.54
N VAL A 177 1.47 -17.62 4.30
CA VAL A 177 0.56 -18.09 3.24
C VAL A 177 1.10 -17.82 1.83
N GLN A 178 0.53 -18.51 0.84
CA GLN A 178 1.00 -18.45 -0.55
C GLN A 178 0.38 -17.30 -1.34
N ILE A 179 -0.93 -17.08 -1.21
CA ILE A 179 -1.71 -16.12 -2.03
C ILE A 179 -1.83 -14.75 -1.35
N GLY A 180 -2.10 -14.71 -0.05
CA GLY A 180 -2.17 -13.46 0.74
C GLY A 180 -3.46 -12.65 0.63
N VAL A 181 -4.41 -13.05 -0.23
CA VAL A 181 -5.79 -12.53 -0.26
C VAL A 181 -6.79 -13.66 -0.09
N GLU A 182 -8.01 -13.35 0.36
CA GLU A 182 -9.06 -14.36 0.58
C GLU A 182 -9.57 -14.99 -0.73
N SER A 183 -10.26 -16.11 -0.60
CA SER A 183 -10.88 -16.83 -1.72
C SER A 183 -11.88 -15.97 -2.52
N THR A 184 -11.98 -16.26 -3.81
CA THR A 184 -13.09 -15.79 -4.65
C THR A 184 -14.39 -16.39 -4.13
N ILE A 185 -15.46 -15.59 -4.05
CA ILE A 185 -16.79 -16.08 -3.66
C ILE A 185 -17.75 -15.97 -4.84
N VAL A 186 -18.37 -17.09 -5.20
CA VAL A 186 -19.38 -17.17 -6.27
C VAL A 186 -20.72 -17.64 -5.69
N ASP A 187 -21.78 -16.89 -5.95
CA ASP A 187 -23.16 -17.25 -5.65
C ASP A 187 -23.69 -18.19 -6.73
N MET A 188 -23.92 -19.46 -6.36
CA MET A 188 -24.46 -20.49 -7.25
C MET A 188 -25.99 -20.61 -7.15
N THR A 189 -26.64 -19.78 -6.32
CA THR A 189 -28.10 -19.77 -6.16
C THR A 189 -28.81 -18.91 -7.21
N VAL A 190 -28.05 -18.19 -8.03
CA VAL A 190 -28.52 -17.28 -9.07
C VAL A 190 -28.02 -17.68 -10.47
N VAL A 191 -28.73 -17.24 -11.50
CA VAL A 191 -28.37 -17.51 -12.91
C VAL A 191 -28.33 -16.17 -13.68
N PRO A 192 -27.20 -15.83 -14.32
CA PRO A 192 -25.91 -16.53 -14.28
C PRO A 192 -25.28 -16.52 -12.87
N PRO A 193 -24.39 -17.47 -12.52
CA PRO A 193 -23.63 -17.43 -11.27
C PRO A 193 -22.92 -16.10 -11.08
N MET A 194 -22.79 -15.62 -9.83
CA MET A 194 -22.36 -14.25 -9.57
C MET A 194 -21.18 -14.17 -8.61
N ILE A 195 -20.11 -13.45 -9.00
CA ILE A 195 -18.98 -13.15 -8.13
C ILE A 195 -19.40 -12.10 -7.11
N LEU A 196 -19.41 -12.48 -5.83
CA LEU A 196 -19.67 -11.59 -4.69
C LEU A 196 -18.39 -11.06 -4.05
N ARG A 197 -17.26 -11.72 -4.30
CA ARG A 197 -15.94 -11.26 -3.83
C ARG A 197 -14.85 -11.71 -4.79
N PRO A 198 -14.04 -10.79 -5.35
CA PRO A 198 -12.89 -11.16 -6.15
C PRO A 198 -11.76 -11.73 -5.28
N GLY A 199 -11.02 -12.67 -5.86
CA GLY A 199 -9.89 -13.39 -5.26
C GLY A 199 -9.01 -13.99 -6.35
N ALA A 200 -8.23 -15.03 -6.03
CA ALA A 200 -7.27 -15.63 -6.96
C ALA A 200 -7.90 -16.41 -8.13
N VAL A 201 -9.15 -16.85 -8.02
CA VAL A 201 -9.91 -17.40 -9.16
C VAL A 201 -10.64 -16.24 -9.83
N THR A 202 -10.19 -15.87 -11.03
CA THR A 202 -10.67 -14.68 -11.73
C THR A 202 -11.99 -14.95 -12.48
N LYS A 203 -12.66 -13.89 -12.95
CA LYS A 203 -13.88 -14.03 -13.74
C LYS A 203 -13.62 -14.85 -15.01
N GLU A 204 -12.53 -14.56 -15.70
CA GLU A 204 -12.13 -15.20 -16.95
C GLU A 204 -11.92 -16.70 -16.75
N MET A 205 -11.29 -17.09 -15.63
CA MET A 205 -11.10 -18.49 -15.25
C MET A 205 -12.43 -19.20 -14.99
N LEU A 206 -13.42 -18.52 -14.40
CA LEU A 206 -14.75 -19.09 -14.19
C LEU A 206 -15.50 -19.22 -15.53
N GLU A 207 -15.44 -18.19 -16.37
CA GLU A 207 -16.13 -18.17 -17.66
C GLU A 207 -15.62 -19.23 -18.63
N GLU A 208 -14.33 -19.57 -18.58
CA GLU A 208 -13.74 -20.68 -19.34
C GLU A 208 -14.40 -22.03 -19.00
N VAL A 209 -14.87 -22.22 -17.76
CA VAL A 209 -15.39 -23.49 -17.27
C VAL A 209 -16.91 -23.58 -17.42
N ILE A 210 -17.64 -22.50 -17.10
CA ILE A 210 -19.10 -22.54 -16.97
C ILE A 210 -19.85 -21.54 -17.86
N GLY A 211 -19.15 -20.77 -18.71
CA GLY A 211 -19.77 -19.71 -19.51
C GLY A 211 -20.05 -18.45 -18.70
N GLU A 212 -21.06 -17.67 -19.06
CA GLU A 212 -21.32 -16.35 -18.48
C GLU A 212 -21.35 -16.32 -16.94
N VAL A 213 -20.58 -15.40 -16.36
CA VAL A 213 -20.55 -15.14 -14.90
C VAL A 213 -20.76 -13.64 -14.63
N ALA A 214 -21.74 -13.34 -13.78
CA ALA A 214 -22.00 -11.97 -13.35
C ALA A 214 -21.02 -11.51 -12.26
N VAL A 215 -20.85 -10.20 -12.12
CA VAL A 215 -20.11 -9.59 -11.01
C VAL A 215 -21.07 -8.68 -10.26
N ASP A 216 -21.12 -8.81 -8.93
CA ASP A 216 -22.00 -7.99 -8.12
C ASP A 216 -21.60 -6.50 -8.20
N GLN A 217 -22.56 -5.65 -8.55
CA GLN A 217 -22.33 -4.21 -8.72
C GLN A 217 -22.03 -3.51 -7.39
N THR A 218 -22.42 -4.10 -6.24
CA THR A 218 -22.11 -3.51 -4.93
C THR A 218 -20.63 -3.61 -4.56
N LEU A 219 -19.84 -4.41 -5.28
CA LEU A 219 -18.37 -4.38 -5.20
C LEU A 219 -17.77 -3.01 -5.55
N LEU A 220 -18.52 -2.16 -6.25
CA LEU A 220 -18.15 -0.82 -6.67
C LEU A 220 -18.77 0.29 -5.81
N SER A 221 -19.70 -0.02 -4.89
CA SER A 221 -20.36 1.00 -4.06
C SER A 221 -20.87 0.50 -2.70
N ASP A 222 -20.41 1.12 -1.61
CA ASP A 222 -20.71 0.79 -0.20
C ASP A 222 -22.17 1.12 0.26
N GLN A 223 -23.08 1.48 -0.64
CA GLN A 223 -24.38 2.08 -0.28
C GLN A 223 -25.56 1.10 -0.16
N SER A 224 -25.33 -0.22 -0.05
CA SER A 224 -26.43 -1.17 0.16
C SER A 224 -26.80 -1.30 1.65
N LYS A 225 -28.11 -1.19 1.96
CA LYS A 225 -28.65 -1.39 3.32
C LYS A 225 -28.96 -2.85 3.64
N GLU A 226 -28.84 -3.75 2.66
CA GLU A 226 -29.17 -5.18 2.79
C GLU A 226 -28.14 -5.93 3.65
N ALA A 227 -28.51 -7.14 4.12
CA ALA A 227 -27.62 -8.03 4.85
C ALA A 227 -26.58 -8.62 3.87
N PRO A 228 -25.29 -8.71 4.25
CA PRO A 228 -24.27 -9.20 3.35
C PRO A 228 -24.45 -10.70 3.08
N LYS A 229 -24.58 -11.08 1.80
CA LYS A 229 -24.64 -12.48 1.38
C LYS A 229 -23.31 -13.23 1.60
N ALA A 230 -22.20 -12.50 1.69
CA ALA A 230 -20.87 -13.07 1.83
C ALA A 230 -19.93 -12.23 2.71
N PRO A 231 -18.88 -12.85 3.30
CA PRO A 231 -17.90 -12.13 4.08
C PRO A 231 -17.13 -11.06 3.30
N GLY A 232 -17.00 -9.88 3.91
CA GLY A 232 -16.17 -8.78 3.40
C GLY A 232 -16.87 -7.89 2.36
N MET A 233 -18.20 -7.91 2.31
CA MET A 233 -19.02 -7.05 1.43
C MET A 233 -19.43 -5.70 2.04
N LYS A 234 -19.42 -5.56 3.36
CA LYS A 234 -19.95 -4.38 4.10
C LYS A 234 -18.91 -3.91 5.11
N TYR A 235 -18.82 -2.60 5.41
CA TYR A 235 -17.91 -1.95 6.38
C TYR A 235 -16.47 -1.69 5.91
N ARG A 236 -15.79 -0.73 6.56
CA ARG A 236 -14.34 -0.54 6.43
C ARG A 236 -13.64 -1.79 6.96
N HIS A 237 -13.10 -2.57 6.03
CA HIS A 237 -12.40 -3.83 6.29
C HIS A 237 -10.96 -3.74 5.86
N TYR A 238 -10.11 -4.54 6.51
CA TYR A 238 -8.68 -4.63 6.22
C TYR A 238 -7.90 -3.34 6.50
N ALA A 239 -8.48 -2.45 7.30
CA ALA A 239 -7.91 -1.13 7.51
C ALA A 239 -6.75 -1.21 8.52
N PRO A 240 -5.55 -0.71 8.18
CA PRO A 240 -4.53 -0.43 9.17
C PRO A 240 -5.01 0.65 10.13
N LYS A 241 -4.30 0.83 11.25
CA LYS A 241 -4.51 1.94 12.20
C LYS A 241 -4.31 3.29 11.51
N ALA A 242 -3.32 3.36 10.61
CA ALA A 242 -2.99 4.54 9.84
C ALA A 242 -4.09 4.93 8.83
N ARG A 243 -4.11 6.20 8.42
CA ARG A 243 -4.98 6.67 7.34
C ARG A 243 -4.37 6.31 6.00
N LEU A 244 -4.95 5.30 5.33
CA LEU A 244 -4.54 4.87 4.00
C LEU A 244 -5.26 5.69 2.92
N THR A 245 -4.51 6.24 1.98
CA THR A 245 -5.01 6.91 0.78
C THR A 245 -4.35 6.30 -0.46
N ILE A 246 -5.15 6.02 -1.48
CA ILE A 246 -4.68 5.48 -2.76
C ILE A 246 -4.47 6.64 -3.73
N VAL A 247 -3.37 6.62 -4.47
CA VAL A 247 -3.06 7.58 -5.52
C VAL A 247 -3.04 6.86 -6.86
N GLU A 248 -3.88 7.31 -7.79
CA GLU A 248 -4.07 6.67 -9.10
C GLU A 248 -3.74 7.61 -10.26
N GLY A 249 -3.33 7.05 -11.39
CA GLY A 249 -2.96 7.79 -12.60
C GLY A 249 -1.71 7.23 -13.24
N GLU A 250 -1.09 8.02 -14.13
CA GLU A 250 0.18 7.66 -14.75
C GLU A 250 1.28 7.49 -13.71
N ILE A 251 2.14 6.48 -13.88
CA ILE A 251 3.14 6.06 -12.87
C ILE A 251 4.01 7.24 -12.42
N LEU A 252 4.49 8.06 -13.36
CA LEU A 252 5.33 9.22 -13.05
C LEU A 252 4.58 10.28 -12.24
N ASP A 253 3.30 10.50 -12.53
CA ASP A 253 2.47 11.45 -11.80
C ASP A 253 2.13 10.93 -10.42
N VAL A 254 1.88 9.63 -10.27
CA VAL A 254 1.65 8.97 -8.97
C VAL A 254 2.87 9.16 -8.06
N VAL A 255 4.08 8.89 -8.57
CA VAL A 255 5.33 9.09 -7.82
C VAL A 255 5.46 10.55 -7.38
N LYS A 256 5.27 11.49 -8.32
CA LYS A 256 5.31 12.94 -8.05
C LYS A 256 4.29 13.38 -6.99
N ALA A 257 3.05 12.87 -7.08
CA ALA A 257 1.97 13.20 -6.15
C ALA A 257 2.25 12.63 -4.75
N ILE A 258 2.66 11.37 -4.64
CA ILE A 258 2.98 10.73 -3.36
C ILE A 258 4.18 11.42 -2.69
N ARG A 259 5.23 11.80 -3.45
CA ARG A 259 6.35 12.60 -2.91
C ARG A 259 5.87 13.89 -2.26
N GLN A 260 5.04 14.65 -2.98
CA GLN A 260 4.49 15.91 -2.48
C GLN A 260 3.59 15.72 -1.24
N LEU A 261 2.70 14.72 -1.26
CA LEU A 261 1.83 14.40 -0.13
C LEU A 261 2.63 13.97 1.11
N THR A 262 3.65 13.14 0.90
CA THR A 262 4.55 12.67 1.96
C THR A 262 5.36 13.82 2.56
N TYR A 263 5.92 14.68 1.71
CA TYR A 263 6.64 15.88 2.13
C TYR A 263 5.76 16.80 3.00
N ASP A 264 4.51 17.06 2.59
CA ASP A 264 3.59 17.90 3.35
C ASP A 264 3.25 17.32 4.74
N LYS A 265 3.19 16.00 4.89
CA LYS A 265 2.94 15.40 6.21
C LYS A 265 4.20 15.38 7.08
N ILE A 266 5.35 15.07 6.51
CA ILE A 266 6.61 15.03 7.27
C ILE A 266 7.01 16.42 7.77
N ARG A 267 6.83 17.48 6.97
CA ARG A 267 7.10 18.85 7.43
C ARG A 267 6.18 19.28 8.59
N LEU A 268 5.02 18.63 8.75
CA LEU A 268 4.10 18.80 9.88
C LEU A 268 4.42 17.86 11.06
N GLY A 269 5.55 17.15 11.02
CA GLY A 269 6.00 16.23 12.07
C GLY A 269 5.23 14.91 12.12
N LYS A 270 4.60 14.51 11.01
CA LYS A 270 3.78 13.28 10.92
C LYS A 270 4.56 12.10 10.36
N GLY A 271 4.32 10.92 10.92
CA GLY A 271 4.84 9.66 10.39
C GLY A 271 4.08 9.22 9.14
N VAL A 272 4.80 8.87 8.06
CA VAL A 272 4.22 8.50 6.77
C VAL A 272 4.83 7.21 6.25
N GLY A 273 3.98 6.25 5.88
CA GLY A 273 4.32 5.06 5.12
C GLY A 273 3.97 5.21 3.64
N ILE A 274 4.72 4.53 2.78
CA ILE A 274 4.47 4.47 1.34
C ILE A 274 4.42 3.00 0.91
N ILE A 275 3.32 2.59 0.27
CA ILE A 275 3.21 1.31 -0.44
C ILE A 275 3.57 1.56 -1.90
N ALA A 276 4.72 1.03 -2.32
CA ALA A 276 5.27 1.24 -3.65
C ALA A 276 5.47 -0.08 -4.39
N SER A 277 5.52 -0.02 -5.73
CA SER A 277 6.05 -1.11 -6.54
C SER A 277 7.58 -1.19 -6.42
N ASN A 278 8.16 -2.35 -6.75
CA ASN A 278 9.62 -2.53 -6.75
C ASN A 278 10.32 -1.57 -7.72
N GLU A 279 9.64 -1.22 -8.80
CA GLU A 279 10.09 -0.39 -9.90
C GLU A 279 10.26 1.08 -9.48
N THR A 280 9.36 1.57 -8.63
CA THR A 280 9.25 2.97 -8.20
C THR A 280 9.78 3.25 -6.79
N GLN A 281 10.04 2.22 -5.98
CA GLN A 281 10.45 2.39 -4.56
C GLN A 281 11.63 3.37 -4.37
N LYS A 282 12.58 3.39 -5.32
CA LYS A 282 13.79 4.21 -5.28
C LYS A 282 13.53 5.70 -5.50
N ASP A 283 12.37 6.04 -6.06
CA ASP A 283 12.00 7.40 -6.42
C ASP A 283 11.33 8.15 -5.24
N TYR A 284 11.02 7.43 -4.16
CA TYR A 284 10.51 7.99 -2.91
C TYR A 284 11.66 8.34 -1.96
N THR A 285 11.87 9.63 -1.75
CA THR A 285 12.96 10.17 -0.93
C THR A 285 12.59 10.40 0.53
N TYR A 286 11.31 10.28 0.87
CA TYR A 286 10.77 10.56 2.19
C TYR A 286 9.83 9.45 2.67
N GLY A 287 9.67 9.31 3.98
CA GLY A 287 8.78 8.33 4.60
C GLY A 287 9.34 6.92 4.64
N ILE A 288 8.57 6.00 5.22
CA ILE A 288 8.90 4.58 5.31
C ILE A 288 8.33 3.87 4.07
N VAL A 289 9.19 3.54 3.12
CA VAL A 289 8.79 2.88 1.87
C VAL A 289 8.80 1.36 2.05
N LYS A 290 7.67 0.71 1.73
CA LYS A 290 7.57 -0.76 1.72
C LYS A 290 7.21 -1.24 0.30
N PRO A 291 8.11 -1.96 -0.38
CA PRO A 291 7.83 -2.51 -1.69
C PRO A 291 6.87 -3.69 -1.58
N ILE A 292 5.73 -3.63 -2.27
CA ILE A 292 4.71 -4.68 -2.22
C ILE A 292 4.94 -5.81 -3.22
N GLY A 293 5.71 -5.56 -4.27
CA GLY A 293 5.93 -6.51 -5.36
C GLY A 293 6.24 -5.81 -6.68
N THR A 294 6.33 -6.59 -7.75
CA THR A 294 6.50 -6.06 -9.10
C THR A 294 5.15 -5.92 -9.79
N ARG A 295 5.02 -4.91 -10.66
CA ARG A 295 3.78 -4.72 -11.45
C ARG A 295 3.56 -5.87 -12.42
N GLU A 296 4.65 -6.44 -12.97
CA GLU A 296 4.60 -7.61 -13.84
C GLU A 296 4.14 -8.91 -13.14
N ASN A 297 4.22 -8.97 -11.80
CA ASN A 297 3.85 -10.17 -11.03
C ASN A 297 2.92 -9.81 -9.87
N GLU A 298 1.66 -9.58 -10.20
CA GLU A 298 0.60 -9.23 -9.26
C GLU A 298 0.41 -10.24 -8.12
N ALA A 299 0.77 -11.51 -8.32
CA ALA A 299 0.72 -12.50 -7.24
C ALA A 299 1.65 -12.15 -6.08
N THR A 300 2.78 -11.47 -6.36
CA THR A 300 3.66 -10.95 -5.31
C THR A 300 3.00 -9.82 -4.53
N VAL A 301 2.24 -8.95 -5.23
CA VAL A 301 1.49 -7.85 -4.62
C VAL A 301 0.41 -8.39 -3.68
N ALA A 302 -0.40 -9.35 -4.16
CA ALA A 302 -1.43 -10.00 -3.36
C ALA A 302 -0.85 -10.69 -2.11
N LYS A 303 0.28 -11.39 -2.26
CA LYS A 303 0.94 -12.10 -1.16
C LYS A 303 1.38 -11.15 -0.04
N ASN A 304 1.87 -9.97 -0.41
CA ASN A 304 2.48 -9.04 0.53
C ASN A 304 1.51 -8.00 1.11
N LEU A 305 0.33 -7.80 0.52
CA LEU A 305 -0.61 -6.74 0.88
C LEU A 305 -0.88 -6.65 2.39
N TYR A 306 -1.42 -7.71 3.00
CA TYR A 306 -1.77 -7.65 4.43
C TYR A 306 -0.56 -7.64 5.35
N ARG A 307 0.56 -8.27 4.95
CA ARG A 307 1.81 -8.22 5.71
C ARG A 307 2.29 -6.78 5.83
N ILE A 308 2.36 -6.05 4.71
CA ILE A 308 2.80 -4.65 4.69
C ILE A 308 1.86 -3.75 5.49
N LEU A 309 0.54 -3.94 5.38
CA LEU A 309 -0.43 -3.18 6.18
C LEU A 309 -0.23 -3.42 7.69
N ARG A 310 0.12 -4.63 8.11
CA ARG A 310 0.43 -4.95 9.51
C ARG A 310 1.78 -4.42 9.95
N GLU A 311 2.80 -4.49 9.10
CA GLU A 311 4.10 -3.88 9.42
C GLU A 311 3.97 -2.36 9.63
N PHE A 312 3.10 -1.65 8.89
CA PHE A 312 2.83 -0.24 9.17
C PHE A 312 2.10 0.01 10.51
N ASP A 313 1.31 -0.94 11.00
CA ASP A 313 0.71 -0.86 12.34
C ASP A 313 1.77 -0.97 13.45
N GLU A 314 2.92 -1.60 13.18
CA GLU A 314 4.09 -1.75 14.07
C GLU A 314 5.01 -0.53 14.00
N GLU A 315 5.19 0.06 12.82
CA GLU A 315 5.97 1.28 12.60
C GLU A 315 5.25 2.56 13.10
N GLU A 316 4.00 2.41 13.56
CA GLU A 316 3.16 3.48 14.13
C GLU A 316 3.03 4.72 13.23
N VAL A 317 3.02 4.54 11.90
CA VAL A 317 2.79 5.64 10.96
C VAL A 317 1.36 6.18 11.07
N GLU A 318 1.19 7.49 10.90
CA GLU A 318 -0.14 8.14 10.97
C GLU A 318 -0.86 8.09 9.61
N TYR A 319 -0.08 8.15 8.52
CA TYR A 319 -0.57 8.17 7.14
C TYR A 319 0.12 7.09 6.30
N ILE A 320 -0.62 6.49 5.38
CA ILE A 320 -0.07 5.61 4.35
C ILE A 320 -0.55 6.12 2.99
N TYR A 321 0.38 6.33 2.07
CA TYR A 321 0.06 6.57 0.66
C TYR A 321 0.40 5.33 -0.14
N SER A 322 -0.57 4.80 -0.89
CA SER A 322 -0.36 3.66 -1.77
C SER A 322 -0.48 4.06 -3.22
N GLU A 323 0.42 3.54 -4.05
CA GLU A 323 0.17 3.46 -5.48
C GLU A 323 -1.09 2.64 -5.75
N ALA A 324 -1.79 2.95 -6.84
CA ALA A 324 -2.75 2.05 -7.45
C ALA A 324 -2.05 0.93 -8.23
N PHE A 325 -2.62 -0.26 -8.18
CA PHE A 325 -2.19 -1.44 -8.91
C PHE A 325 -3.18 -1.78 -10.01
N GLU A 326 -2.73 -2.54 -11.01
CA GLU A 326 -3.56 -2.95 -12.13
C GLU A 326 -4.80 -3.72 -11.65
N THR A 327 -5.87 -3.63 -12.45
CA THR A 327 -7.17 -4.19 -12.10
C THR A 327 -7.47 -5.48 -12.84
N ASP A 328 -6.54 -6.04 -13.60
CA ASP A 328 -6.73 -7.31 -14.30
C ASP A 328 -6.42 -8.49 -13.37
N GLY A 329 -6.90 -9.69 -13.70
CA GLY A 329 -6.59 -10.92 -12.98
C GLY A 329 -6.72 -10.85 -11.44
N ILE A 330 -5.60 -11.08 -10.73
CA ILE A 330 -5.57 -11.04 -9.26
C ILE A 330 -5.42 -9.61 -8.73
N GLY A 331 -4.96 -8.67 -9.56
CA GLY A 331 -4.95 -7.23 -9.29
C GLY A 331 -6.33 -6.68 -8.94
N THR A 332 -7.41 -7.21 -9.54
CA THR A 332 -8.79 -6.89 -9.12
C THR A 332 -9.01 -7.16 -7.62
N ALA A 333 -8.51 -8.29 -7.12
CA ALA A 333 -8.66 -8.67 -5.73
C ALA A 333 -7.84 -7.75 -4.82
N VAL A 334 -6.60 -7.45 -5.20
CA VAL A 334 -5.72 -6.50 -4.49
C VAL A 334 -6.38 -5.14 -4.37
N MET A 335 -6.81 -4.55 -5.48
CA MET A 335 -7.45 -3.24 -5.48
C MET A 335 -8.76 -3.25 -4.68
N ASN A 336 -9.55 -4.31 -4.76
CA ASN A 336 -10.75 -4.43 -3.91
C ASN A 336 -10.43 -4.37 -2.41
N ARG A 337 -9.34 -5.02 -1.97
CA ARG A 337 -8.91 -5.00 -0.55
C ARG A 337 -8.31 -3.66 -0.16
N LEU A 338 -7.48 -3.09 -1.02
CA LEU A 338 -6.83 -1.80 -0.80
C LEU A 338 -7.87 -0.67 -0.69
N MET A 339 -8.86 -0.66 -1.57
CA MET A 339 -9.99 0.27 -1.57
C MET A 339 -10.78 0.22 -0.26
N LYS A 340 -11.08 -0.99 0.21
CA LYS A 340 -11.77 -1.20 1.49
C LYS A 340 -10.92 -0.75 2.68
N ALA A 341 -9.61 -1.01 2.66
CA ALA A 341 -8.69 -0.57 3.70
C ALA A 341 -8.59 0.96 3.77
N ALA A 342 -8.57 1.61 2.60
CA ALA A 342 -8.55 3.06 2.43
C ALA A 342 -9.90 3.72 2.74
N GLY A 343 -10.98 2.95 2.89
CA GLY A 343 -12.33 3.49 3.02
C GLY A 343 -12.73 4.33 1.79
N HIS A 344 -12.34 3.87 0.60
CA HIS A 344 -12.56 4.53 -0.68
C HIS A 344 -11.89 5.91 -0.83
N GLN A 345 -10.84 6.20 -0.04
CA GLN A 345 -10.02 7.40 -0.23
C GLN A 345 -9.06 7.21 -1.40
N ILE A 346 -9.47 7.68 -2.58
CA ILE A 346 -8.62 7.78 -3.77
C ILE A 346 -8.39 9.25 -4.11
N ILE A 347 -7.17 9.58 -4.52
CA ILE A 347 -6.80 10.88 -5.08
C ILE A 347 -6.21 10.64 -6.49
N PRO A 348 -6.75 11.26 -7.54
CA PRO A 348 -6.10 11.25 -8.84
C PRO A 348 -4.78 12.03 -8.77
N ALA A 349 -3.68 11.41 -9.19
CA ALA A 349 -2.35 12.01 -9.13
C ALA A 349 -2.28 13.35 -9.86
N SER A 350 -3.00 13.47 -10.99
CA SER A 350 -3.12 14.71 -11.77
C SER A 350 -3.68 15.88 -10.97
N GLU A 351 -4.51 15.64 -9.95
CA GLU A 351 -5.04 16.69 -9.09
C GLU A 351 -3.99 17.29 -8.16
N ILE A 352 -2.99 16.50 -7.77
CA ILE A 352 -1.86 16.98 -6.96
C ILE A 352 -0.79 17.58 -7.87
N VAL A 353 -0.49 16.92 -8.99
CA VAL A 353 0.58 17.34 -9.89
C VAL A 353 0.32 18.73 -10.47
N LYS A 354 -0.93 19.04 -10.86
CA LYS A 354 -1.30 20.35 -11.42
C LYS A 354 -1.12 21.53 -10.44
N LEU A 355 -1.10 21.27 -9.13
CA LEU A 355 -0.93 22.30 -8.11
C LEU A 355 0.53 22.79 -8.03
N GLN A 356 1.46 22.03 -8.57
CA GLN A 356 2.87 22.36 -8.50
C GLN A 356 3.36 22.87 -9.86
N LYS A 357 3.71 24.15 -9.93
CA LYS A 357 4.24 24.75 -11.17
C LYS A 357 5.68 24.29 -11.44
N PHE A 358 6.51 24.35 -10.41
CA PHE A 358 7.92 23.99 -10.50
C PHE A 358 8.21 22.77 -9.64
N ARG A 359 8.88 21.78 -10.22
CA ARG A 359 9.39 20.61 -9.49
C ARG A 359 10.88 20.65 -9.30
N LYS A 360 11.58 21.28 -10.22
CA LYS A 360 13.04 21.41 -10.19
C LYS A 360 13.44 22.86 -10.11
N ILE A 361 14.39 23.18 -9.25
CA ILE A 361 14.98 24.51 -9.11
C ILE A 361 16.48 24.36 -9.30
N ILE A 362 17.03 25.01 -10.32
CA ILE A 362 18.45 24.95 -10.67
C ILE A 362 19.06 26.34 -10.50
N PHE A 363 20.02 26.46 -9.60
CA PHE A 363 20.84 27.67 -9.49
C PHE A 363 22.04 27.59 -10.43
N VAL A 364 22.14 28.54 -11.37
CA VAL A 364 23.22 28.52 -12.37
C VAL A 364 24.25 29.62 -12.09
N SER A 365 25.51 29.22 -12.00
CA SER A 365 26.67 30.11 -11.83
C SER A 365 27.75 29.79 -12.87
N ASP A 366 28.87 30.50 -12.84
CA ASP A 366 29.95 30.28 -13.81
C ASP A 366 30.57 28.87 -13.67
N SER A 367 30.99 28.49 -12.46
CA SER A 367 31.77 27.28 -12.19
C SER A 367 31.19 26.37 -11.11
N ASP A 368 30.00 26.68 -10.58
CA ASP A 368 29.28 25.84 -9.61
C ASP A 368 30.05 25.43 -8.35
N ASN A 369 30.95 26.30 -7.88
CA ASN A 369 31.74 26.02 -6.69
C ASN A 369 31.54 27.04 -5.56
N SER A 370 30.67 28.05 -5.72
CA SER A 370 30.45 29.07 -4.67
C SER A 370 29.00 29.54 -4.58
N ARG A 371 28.58 30.52 -5.39
CA ARG A 371 27.25 31.15 -5.28
C ARG A 371 26.09 30.18 -5.48
N GLY A 372 26.13 29.36 -6.54
CA GLY A 372 25.10 28.37 -6.84
C GLY A 372 24.89 27.35 -5.71
N PRO A 373 25.95 26.67 -5.24
CA PRO A 373 25.84 25.71 -4.14
C PRO A 373 25.35 26.33 -2.83
N MET A 374 25.84 27.54 -2.48
CA MET A 374 25.35 28.28 -1.31
C MET A 374 23.85 28.57 -1.42
N ALA A 375 23.38 29.05 -2.57
CA ALA A 375 21.98 29.35 -2.83
C ALA A 375 21.08 28.11 -2.74
N ALA A 376 21.52 27.00 -3.35
CA ALA A 376 20.80 25.72 -3.30
C ALA A 376 20.63 25.22 -1.86
N GLU A 377 21.70 25.25 -1.07
CA GLU A 377 21.66 24.78 0.32
C GLU A 377 20.85 25.71 1.22
N LEU A 378 20.97 27.03 1.01
CA LEU A 378 20.11 28.01 1.69
C LEU A 378 18.62 27.73 1.40
N LEU A 379 18.26 27.42 0.15
CA LEU A 379 16.86 27.15 -0.20
C LEU A 379 16.36 25.84 0.43
N ARG A 380 17.18 24.78 0.47
CA ARG A 380 16.84 23.51 1.14
C ARG A 380 16.55 23.70 2.63
N SER A 381 17.19 24.70 3.26
CA SER A 381 16.95 25.03 4.67
C SER A 381 15.67 25.85 4.94
N GLN A 382 14.99 26.32 3.89
CA GLN A 382 13.77 27.11 4.04
C GLN A 382 12.54 26.22 4.31
N PRO A 383 11.53 26.73 5.05
CA PRO A 383 10.29 26.01 5.32
C PRO A 383 9.36 26.04 4.09
N LEU A 384 9.74 25.34 3.03
CA LEU A 384 8.97 25.26 1.80
C LEU A 384 7.67 24.46 2.01
N LYS A 385 6.61 24.84 1.28
CA LYS A 385 5.31 24.17 1.29
C LYS A 385 5.21 23.05 0.26
N GLN A 386 6.03 23.12 -0.78
CA GLN A 386 6.13 22.11 -1.82
C GLN A 386 7.50 21.45 -1.81
N GLU A 387 7.54 20.23 -2.32
CA GLU A 387 8.74 19.44 -2.48
C GLU A 387 9.44 19.86 -3.77
N TYR A 388 10.70 20.27 -3.70
CA TYR A 388 11.48 20.67 -4.87
C TYR A 388 12.76 19.86 -4.97
N GLU A 389 13.09 19.41 -6.18
CA GLU A 389 14.43 18.97 -6.53
C GLU A 389 15.31 20.21 -6.72
N ILE A 390 16.12 20.52 -5.70
CA ILE A 390 16.98 21.70 -5.70
C ILE A 390 18.41 21.28 -6.06
N SER A 391 18.99 21.90 -7.07
CA SER A 391 20.39 21.68 -7.47
C SER A 391 21.08 22.99 -7.87
N SER A 392 22.40 22.91 -8.06
CA SER A 392 23.18 23.98 -8.67
C SER A 392 24.03 23.43 -9.82
N ARG A 393 24.32 24.29 -10.79
CA ARG A 393 25.04 23.96 -12.02
C ARG A 393 25.95 25.10 -12.48
N GLY A 394 26.96 24.75 -13.26
CA GLY A 394 27.97 25.67 -13.75
C GLY A 394 27.97 25.71 -15.26
N LEU A 395 27.96 26.90 -15.85
CA LEU A 395 28.00 27.02 -17.32
C LEU A 395 29.35 26.50 -17.88
N VAL A 396 30.43 26.63 -17.12
CA VAL A 396 31.77 26.18 -17.50
C VAL A 396 32.35 25.29 -16.39
N VAL A 397 32.08 23.98 -16.49
CA VAL A 397 32.65 22.96 -15.60
C VAL A 397 33.33 21.90 -16.46
N LEU A 398 34.66 21.84 -16.39
CA LEU A 398 35.46 20.87 -17.17
C LEU A 398 35.59 19.52 -16.45
N PHE A 399 35.60 19.55 -15.12
CA PHE A 399 35.67 18.37 -14.26
C PHE A 399 34.99 18.68 -12.92
N PRO A 400 34.47 17.66 -12.20
CA PRO A 400 33.88 17.86 -10.89
C PRO A 400 34.91 18.43 -9.89
N GLU A 401 34.59 19.57 -9.30
CA GLU A 401 35.38 20.23 -8.26
C GLU A 401 34.56 20.37 -6.98
N PRO A 402 35.18 20.26 -5.78
CA PRO A 402 34.48 20.55 -4.55
C PRO A 402 34.10 22.03 -4.45
N ALA A 403 33.18 22.34 -3.54
CA ALA A 403 32.87 23.73 -3.20
C ALA A 403 34.14 24.49 -2.75
N ASN A 404 34.18 25.78 -3.08
CA ASN A 404 35.24 26.70 -2.71
C ASN A 404 35.38 26.73 -1.18
N GLN A 405 36.61 26.51 -0.69
CA GLN A 405 36.88 26.39 0.75
C GLN A 405 36.44 27.61 1.57
N LYS A 406 36.45 28.81 0.99
CA LYS A 406 35.95 30.02 1.67
C LYS A 406 34.43 30.01 1.77
N ALA A 407 33.74 29.59 0.72
CA ALA A 407 32.29 29.41 0.75
C ALA A 407 31.91 28.34 1.80
N GLU A 408 32.60 27.20 1.82
CA GLU A 408 32.38 26.16 2.82
C GLU A 408 32.61 26.65 4.24
N ALA A 409 33.67 27.43 4.48
CA ALA A 409 33.94 28.00 5.79
C ALA A 409 32.80 28.93 6.27
N ILE A 410 32.25 29.75 5.37
CA ILE A 410 31.10 30.60 5.67
C ILE A 410 29.85 29.76 5.97
N MET A 411 29.54 28.76 5.14
CA MET A 411 28.39 27.87 5.34
C MET A 411 28.47 27.14 6.68
N LYS A 412 29.63 26.57 7.03
CA LYS A 412 29.87 25.92 8.33
C LYS A 412 29.67 26.86 9.51
N SER A 413 30.08 28.12 9.39
CA SER A 413 29.86 29.14 10.43
C SER A 413 28.38 29.41 10.72
N LYS A 414 27.50 29.05 9.76
CA LYS A 414 26.04 29.18 9.82
C LYS A 414 25.33 27.83 10.01
N GLN A 415 26.08 26.77 10.37
CA GLN A 415 25.58 25.40 10.58
C GLN A 415 25.01 24.73 9.30
N LEU A 416 25.44 25.19 8.13
CA LEU A 416 25.18 24.56 6.83
C LEU A 416 26.47 23.92 6.30
N THR A 417 26.39 23.09 5.26
CA THR A 417 27.59 22.50 4.63
C THR A 417 27.41 22.23 3.16
N LEU A 418 28.51 22.36 2.41
CA LEU A 418 28.66 22.00 1.00
C LEU A 418 29.70 20.86 0.85
N GLU A 419 30.06 20.14 1.92
CA GLU A 419 31.08 19.08 1.87
C GLU A 419 30.79 17.99 0.83
N LYS A 420 29.51 17.68 0.61
CA LYS A 420 29.06 16.69 -0.38
C LYS A 420 28.90 17.26 -1.79
N HIS A 421 29.04 18.58 -1.95
CA HIS A 421 28.86 19.24 -3.24
C HIS A 421 30.03 18.94 -4.18
N GLN A 422 29.70 18.69 -5.44
CA GLN A 422 30.63 18.63 -6.56
C GLN A 422 30.07 19.47 -7.69
N ALA A 423 30.90 20.32 -8.27
CA ALA A 423 30.53 21.17 -9.40
C ALA A 423 30.06 20.30 -10.57
N GLU A 424 28.89 20.61 -11.10
CA GLU A 424 28.30 19.90 -12.25
C GLU A 424 28.02 20.87 -13.39
N ALA A 425 28.33 20.45 -14.61
CA ALA A 425 28.07 21.24 -15.81
C ALA A 425 26.55 21.42 -16.00
N PHE A 426 26.14 22.62 -16.39
CA PHE A 426 24.78 22.88 -16.83
C PHE A 426 24.53 22.18 -18.16
N ASP A 427 23.38 21.51 -18.23
CA ASP A 427 22.91 20.82 -19.42
C ASP A 427 21.51 21.35 -19.74
N ALA A 428 21.33 21.95 -20.92
CA ALA A 428 20.05 22.49 -21.34
C ALA A 428 19.05 21.38 -21.70
N GLU A 429 19.50 20.15 -22.00
CA GLU A 429 18.63 19.03 -22.39
C GLU A 429 17.77 18.52 -21.22
N VAL A 430 18.17 18.79 -19.97
CA VAL A 430 17.42 18.38 -18.77
C VAL A 430 16.29 19.33 -18.40
N LEU A 431 16.11 20.42 -19.15
CA LEU A 431 15.12 21.45 -18.85
C LEU A 431 13.74 21.02 -19.34
N THR A 432 12.77 21.20 -18.46
CA THR A 432 11.35 20.97 -18.74
C THR A 432 10.54 22.20 -18.34
N ASP A 433 9.27 22.24 -18.73
CA ASP A 433 8.34 23.31 -18.32
C ASP A 433 8.13 23.37 -16.79
N GLU A 434 8.50 22.31 -16.07
CA GLU A 434 8.46 22.23 -14.60
C GLU A 434 9.79 22.67 -13.94
N THR A 435 10.77 23.14 -14.72
CA THR A 435 12.10 23.53 -14.23
C THR A 435 12.24 25.04 -14.13
N LEU A 436 12.51 25.55 -12.92
CA LEU A 436 12.86 26.95 -12.67
C LEU A 436 14.39 27.11 -12.65
N VAL A 437 14.92 27.90 -13.58
CA VAL A 437 16.35 28.21 -13.66
C VAL A 437 16.60 29.61 -13.12
N LEU A 438 17.46 29.72 -12.10
CA LEU A 438 17.82 30.97 -11.44
C LEU A 438 19.31 31.23 -11.61
N THR A 439 19.66 32.17 -12.49
CA THR A 439 21.06 32.52 -12.76
C THR A 439 21.58 33.57 -11.77
N MET A 440 22.90 33.56 -11.54
CA MET A 440 23.55 34.56 -10.68
C MET A 440 23.77 35.91 -11.39
N SER A 441 23.66 35.95 -12.72
CA SER A 441 23.83 37.18 -13.51
C SER A 441 23.00 37.18 -14.80
N GLU A 442 22.73 38.38 -15.31
CA GLU A 442 22.09 38.60 -16.62
C GLU A 442 22.92 38.03 -17.78
N GLU A 443 24.25 38.09 -17.70
CA GLU A 443 25.13 37.50 -18.72
C GLU A 443 24.90 35.99 -18.84
N LEU A 444 24.81 35.28 -17.71
CA LEU A 444 24.54 33.84 -17.69
C LEU A 444 23.16 33.52 -18.23
N LYS A 445 22.14 34.28 -17.83
CA LYS A 445 20.77 34.14 -18.36
C LYS A 445 20.75 34.25 -19.87
N ASN A 446 21.38 35.27 -20.44
CA ASN A 446 21.42 35.50 -21.87
C ASN A 446 22.16 34.39 -22.63
N LYS A 447 23.23 33.82 -22.06
CA LYS A 447 23.92 32.64 -22.65
C LYS A 447 23.01 31.43 -22.71
N ILE A 448 22.31 31.11 -21.62
CA ILE A 448 21.38 29.96 -21.59
C ILE A 448 20.22 30.18 -22.57
N LEU A 449 19.65 31.39 -22.63
CA LEU A 449 18.57 31.71 -23.57
C LEU A 449 19.01 31.64 -25.04
N ALA A 450 20.28 31.91 -25.34
CA ALA A 450 20.82 31.77 -26.70
C ALA A 450 20.98 30.30 -27.12
N GLU A 451 21.14 29.39 -26.16
CA GLU A 451 21.34 27.96 -26.39
C GLU A 451 20.05 27.14 -26.23
N CYS A 452 19.03 27.66 -25.53
CA CYS A 452 17.73 27.01 -25.36
C CYS A 452 16.60 27.69 -26.14
N GLU A 453 16.11 27.03 -27.20
CA GLU A 453 15.02 27.55 -28.05
C GLU A 453 13.61 27.50 -27.39
N LYS A 454 13.42 26.75 -26.29
CA LYS A 454 12.09 26.46 -25.71
C LYS A 454 11.96 26.68 -24.19
N CYS A 455 12.89 27.41 -23.57
CA CYS A 455 12.88 27.57 -22.11
C CYS A 455 12.14 28.84 -21.66
N GLU A 456 10.98 28.70 -21.01
CA GLU A 456 10.19 29.84 -20.55
C GLU A 456 10.53 30.30 -19.11
N ASN A 457 11.11 29.43 -18.29
CA ASN A 457 11.27 29.64 -16.84
C ASN A 457 12.72 29.96 -16.43
N ILE A 458 13.40 30.84 -17.17
CA ILE A 458 14.78 31.27 -16.90
C ILE A 458 14.81 32.73 -16.47
N TYR A 459 15.30 32.98 -15.25
CA TYR A 459 15.38 34.31 -14.66
C TYR A 459 16.71 34.50 -13.95
N THR A 460 17.12 35.74 -13.72
CA THR A 460 18.13 35.99 -12.67
C THR A 460 17.49 35.84 -11.30
N LEU A 461 18.29 35.46 -10.29
CA LEU A 461 17.77 35.33 -8.92
C LEU A 461 17.15 36.64 -8.41
N LYS A 462 17.77 37.79 -8.72
CA LYS A 462 17.25 39.11 -8.34
C LYS A 462 15.98 39.46 -9.09
N GLU A 463 15.93 39.27 -10.41
CA GLU A 463 14.73 39.48 -11.22
C GLU A 463 13.54 38.67 -10.68
N PHE A 464 13.74 37.38 -10.41
CA PHE A 464 12.66 36.52 -9.93
C PHE A 464 12.18 36.89 -8.53
N THR A 465 13.03 37.51 -7.72
CA THR A 465 12.71 37.95 -6.35
C THR A 465 12.32 39.43 -6.25
N GLY A 466 12.18 40.14 -7.39
CA GLY A 466 11.66 41.51 -7.46
C GLY A 466 12.72 42.61 -7.34
N GLY A 467 14.00 42.30 -7.53
CA GLY A 467 15.12 43.23 -7.59
C GLY A 467 15.75 43.33 -8.99
N GLU A 468 16.78 44.17 -9.11
CA GLU A 468 17.56 44.36 -10.34
C GLU A 468 19.06 44.05 -10.10
N GLY A 469 19.75 43.66 -11.18
CA GLY A 469 21.19 43.41 -11.19
C GLY A 469 21.61 41.98 -10.86
N ASP A 470 22.91 41.79 -10.66
CA ASP A 470 23.53 40.47 -10.46
C ASP A 470 23.81 40.18 -8.98
N VAL A 471 23.94 38.91 -8.62
CA VAL A 471 24.45 38.49 -7.30
C VAL A 471 25.96 38.70 -7.25
N THR A 472 26.43 39.41 -6.22
CA THR A 472 27.84 39.80 -6.08
C THR A 472 28.75 38.59 -6.12
N SER A 473 29.75 38.58 -7.02
CA SER A 473 30.72 37.49 -7.14
C SER A 473 31.86 37.65 -6.13
N PRO A 474 32.06 36.70 -5.19
CA PRO A 474 33.18 36.73 -4.25
C PRO A 474 34.45 36.09 -4.83
N TYR A 475 34.45 35.68 -6.11
CA TYR A 475 35.57 34.93 -6.69
C TYR A 475 36.88 35.71 -6.62
N GLY A 476 37.92 35.06 -6.08
CA GLY A 476 39.24 35.66 -5.87
C GLY A 476 39.32 36.66 -4.69
N GLN A 477 38.20 36.95 -4.01
CA GLN A 477 38.15 37.95 -2.93
C GLN A 477 38.48 37.37 -1.54
N PRO A 478 38.74 38.21 -0.52
CA PRO A 478 38.93 37.77 0.87
C PRO A 478 37.69 37.07 1.46
N LEU A 479 37.86 36.36 2.57
CA LEU A 479 36.77 35.63 3.25
C LEU A 479 35.58 36.54 3.63
N ALA A 480 35.85 37.81 3.96
CA ALA A 480 34.81 38.79 4.27
C ALA A 480 33.80 38.98 3.12
N SER A 481 34.26 39.03 1.87
CA SER A 481 33.39 39.17 0.70
C SER A 481 32.52 37.93 0.46
N TYR A 482 33.00 36.73 0.82
CA TYR A 482 32.16 35.53 0.81
C TYR A 482 31.05 35.61 1.86
N GLY A 483 31.34 36.22 3.02
CA GLY A 483 30.34 36.52 4.04
C GLY A 483 29.28 37.50 3.55
N GLU A 484 29.70 38.59 2.88
CA GLU A 484 28.78 39.57 2.28
C GLU A 484 27.88 38.92 1.21
N THR A 485 28.45 38.10 0.31
CA THR A 485 27.67 37.33 -0.68
C THR A 485 26.71 36.36 -0.01
N PHE A 486 27.09 35.72 1.10
CA PHE A 486 26.20 34.83 1.84
C PHE A 486 24.99 35.59 2.40
N GLU A 487 25.19 36.75 3.02
CA GLU A 487 24.07 37.55 3.56
C GLU A 487 23.16 38.06 2.44
N GLU A 488 23.73 38.46 1.29
CA GLU A 488 22.96 38.80 0.09
C GLU A 488 22.12 37.60 -0.40
N LEU A 489 22.72 36.42 -0.52
CA LEU A 489 22.01 35.20 -0.90
C LEU A 489 20.93 34.82 0.10
N ALA A 490 21.18 34.95 1.41
CA ALA A 490 20.21 34.62 2.44
C ALA A 490 18.94 35.47 2.33
N ASP A 491 19.08 36.78 2.07
CA ASP A 491 17.94 37.68 1.83
C ASP A 491 17.17 37.30 0.55
N LEU A 492 17.87 37.07 -0.55
CA LEU A 492 17.25 36.70 -1.83
C LEU A 492 16.54 35.34 -1.75
N ILE A 493 17.14 34.36 -1.07
CA ILE A 493 16.56 33.03 -0.90
C ILE A 493 15.35 33.06 0.04
N GLY A 494 15.36 33.92 1.07
CA GLY A 494 14.17 34.19 1.89
C GLY A 494 13.00 34.69 1.04
N LYS A 495 13.23 35.69 0.19
CA LYS A 495 12.23 36.22 -0.75
C LYS A 495 11.76 35.17 -1.76
N LEU A 496 12.68 34.36 -2.28
CA LEU A 496 12.35 33.24 -3.17
C LEU A 496 11.42 32.24 -2.48
N ALA A 497 11.75 31.83 -1.26
CA ALA A 497 10.93 30.89 -0.50
C ALA A 497 9.53 31.45 -0.19
N GLU A 498 9.43 32.73 0.19
CA GLU A 498 8.15 33.40 0.38
C GLU A 498 7.31 33.40 -0.90
N LYS A 499 7.92 33.71 -2.04
CA LYS A 499 7.25 33.71 -3.34
C LYS A 499 6.77 32.30 -3.74
N LEU A 500 7.62 31.28 -3.62
CA LEU A 500 7.27 29.89 -3.90
C LEU A 500 6.14 29.39 -2.99
N ASN A 501 6.19 29.74 -1.70
CA ASN A 501 5.15 29.37 -0.73
C ASN A 501 3.82 30.06 -1.02
N LYS A 502 3.85 31.33 -1.45
CA LYS A 502 2.64 32.06 -1.86
C LYS A 502 1.99 31.42 -3.09
N GLU A 503 2.79 31.08 -4.12
CA GLU A 503 2.29 30.37 -5.31
C GLU A 503 1.68 29.00 -4.96
N ALA A 504 2.22 28.32 -3.95
CA ALA A 504 1.69 27.06 -3.46
C ALA A 504 0.41 27.20 -2.61
N GLU A 505 0.16 28.35 -1.98
CA GLU A 505 -1.07 28.62 -1.21
C GLU A 505 -2.25 29.04 -2.09
N GLU A 506 -1.96 29.68 -3.22
CA GLU A 506 -2.98 30.16 -4.17
C GLU A 506 -3.62 29.04 -5.00
N LYS A 507 -3.07 27.83 -4.92
CA LYS A 507 -3.49 26.63 -5.66
C LYS A 507 -4.00 25.57 -4.71
#